data_AF-A0A352KEJ2-F1
#
_entry.id   AF-A0A352KEJ2-F1
#
_cell.length_a   1.000
_cell.length_b   1.000
_cell.length_c   1.000
_cell.angle_alpha   90.00
_cell.angle_beta   90.00
_cell.angle_gamma   90.00
#
_symmetry.space_group_name_H-M   'P 1'
#
loop_
_entity.id
_entity.type
_entity.pdbx_description
1 polymer ?
#
loop_
_entity_poly.entity_id
_entity_poly.type
_entity_poly.pdbx_seq_one_letter_code
_entity_poly.pdbx_strand_id
1 'polypeptide(L)' 'MDLGIEGKRALVCAASKGLGRACATHLAREGAIV' A
#
# COMPACT_ATOMS: atom_id res chain seq x y z
N MET A 1 -7.30 -3.95 11.46
CA MET A 1 -8.71 -3.77 11.06
C MET A 1 -8.84 -4.38 9.68
N ASP A 2 -9.98 -4.94 9.31
CA ASP A 2 -10.17 -5.42 7.95
C ASP A 2 -10.53 -4.22 7.03
N LEU A 3 -9.66 -3.93 6.07
CA LEU A 3 -9.85 -2.86 5.09
C LEU A 3 -10.50 -3.34 3.79
N GLY A 4 -10.67 -4.66 3.59
CA GLY A 4 -11.26 -5.24 2.39
C GLY A 4 -10.44 -5.00 1.10
N ILE A 5 -9.12 -4.81 1.21
CA ILE A 5 -8.21 -4.53 0.07
C ILE A 5 -7.27 -5.68 -0.29
N GLU A 6 -7.43 -6.84 0.33
CA GLU A 6 -6.64 -8.03 0.02
C GLU A 6 -6.73 -8.38 -1.49
N GLY A 7 -5.58 -8.55 -2.14
CA GLY A 7 -5.45 -8.84 -3.57
C GLY A 7 -5.77 -7.68 -4.52
N LYS A 8 -6.22 -6.51 -4.02
CA LYS A 8 -6.47 -5.34 -4.88
C LYS A 8 -5.17 -4.67 -5.28
N ARG A 9 -5.12 -4.13 -6.50
CA ARG A 9 -3.95 -3.35 -6.98
C ARG A 9 -4.04 -1.90 -6.51
N ALA A 10 -2.97 -1.38 -5.93
CA ALA A 10 -2.89 -0.01 -5.45
C ALA A 10 -1.70 0.72 -6.09
N LEU A 11 -1.95 1.88 -6.71
CA LEU A 11 -0.89 2.73 -7.25
C LEU A 11 -0.51 3.80 -6.23
N VAL A 12 0.77 3.84 -5.86
CA VAL A 12 1.32 4.91 -4.99
C VAL A 12 2.40 5.69 -5.72
N CYS A 13 2.08 6.92 -6.13
CA CYS A 13 3.04 7.80 -6.80
C CYS A 13 4.16 8.24 -5.83
N ALA A 14 5.37 8.43 -6.36
CA ALA A 14 6.55 8.87 -5.60
C ALA A 14 6.88 8.02 -4.35
N ALA A 15 6.63 6.70 -4.40
CA ALA A 15 6.81 5.78 -3.29
C ALA A 15 8.27 5.36 -2.99
N SER A 16 9.27 6.06 -3.53
CA SER A 16 10.69 5.71 -3.34
C SER A 16 11.20 6.03 -1.93
N LYS A 17 10.60 7.00 -1.22
CA LYS A 17 11.00 7.41 0.13
C LYS A 17 9.89 8.15 0.89
N GLY A 18 10.12 8.40 2.18
CA GLY A 18 9.24 9.18 3.04
C GLY A 18 7.83 8.62 3.13
N LEU A 19 6.84 9.51 3.06
CA LEU A 19 5.43 9.17 3.21
C LEU A 19 4.94 8.22 2.12
N GLY A 20 5.37 8.39 0.86
CA GLY A 20 4.97 7.50 -0.24
C GLY A 20 5.38 6.05 0.02
N ARG A 21 6.62 5.83 0.50
CA ARG A 21 7.11 4.50 0.87
C ARG A 21 6.34 3.92 2.07
N ALA A 22 6.05 4.76 3.07
CA ALA A 22 5.29 4.34 4.24
C ALA A 22 3.88 3.88 3.84
N CYS A 23 3.15 4.67 3.04
CA CYS A 23 1.83 4.31 2.54
C CYS A 23 1.85 2.99 1.76
N ALA A 24 2.78 2.82 0.81
CA ALA A 24 2.91 1.58 0.04
C ALA A 24 3.18 0.37 0.96
N THR A 25 4.06 0.53 1.95
CA THR A 25 4.39 -0.54 2.91
C THR A 25 3.17 -0.94 3.75
N HIS A 26 2.37 0.02 4.21
CA HIS A 26 1.16 -0.26 4.96
C HIS A 26 0.08 -0.92 4.10
N LEU A 27 -0.14 -0.44 2.87
CA LEU A 27 -1.06 -1.07 1.93
C LEU A 27 -0.67 -2.53 1.62
N ALA A 28 0.62 -2.81 1.44
CA ALA A 28 1.12 -4.18 1.25
C ALA A 28 0.84 -5.07 2.46
N ARG A 29 1.02 -4.55 3.69
CA ARG A 29 0.75 -5.30 4.94
C ARG A 29 -0.72 -5.67 5.08
N GLU A 30 -1.61 -4.85 4.56
CA GLU A 30 -3.06 -5.08 4.54
C GLU A 30 -3.50 -5.91 3.31
N GLY A 31 -2.55 -6.49 2.57
CA GLY A 31 -2.79 -7.45 1.50
C GLY A 31 -3.00 -6.85 0.11
N ALA A 32 -2.86 -5.53 -0.06
CA ALA A 32 -2.91 -4.92 -1.38
C ALA A 32 -1.62 -5.21 -2.17
N ILE A 33 -1.77 -5.35 -3.49
CA ILE A 33 -0.65 -5.46 -4.44
C ILE A 33 -0.27 -4.04 -4.85
N VAL A 34 0.83 -3.53 -4.29
CA VAL A 34 1.37 -2.17 -4.50
C VAL A 34 2.55 -2.14 -5.46
#